data_AF-A0A3D1RDH4-F1
#
_entry.id   AF-A0A3D1RDH4-F1
#
_cell.length_a   1.000
_cell.length_b   1.000
_cell.length_c   1.000
_cell.angle_alpha   90.00
_cell.angle_beta   90.00
_cell.angle_gamma   90.00
#
_symmetry.space_group_name_H-M   'P 1'
#
loop_
_entity.id
_entity.type
_entity.pdbx_description
1 polymer ?
#
loop_
_entity_poly.entity_id
_entity_poly.type
_entity_poly.pdbx_seq_one_letter_code
_entity_poly.pdbx_strand_id
1 'polypeptide(L)'
;MQELINKIISKTGISAEQAGQALDTVKDYIKEKFPMVAGAVDNLFAGDKAETTAGAADSSFLDKISDVIPGAMGEKIEQFAKDNAGKAEGVIDTMKDKLGDLLGGKK
;
A
#
# COMPACT_ATOMS: atom_id res chain seq x y z
N MET A 1 6.76 -2.82 -3.01
CA MET A 1 6.85 -3.97 -2.07
C MET A 1 5.82 -3.89 -0.94
N GLN A 2 5.27 -2.72 -0.67
CA GLN A 2 4.26 -2.54 0.36
C GLN A 2 2.99 -3.39 0.18
N GLU A 3 2.55 -3.62 -1.05
CA GLU A 3 1.45 -4.56 -1.30
C GLU A 3 1.77 -6.00 -0.85
N LEU A 4 3.02 -6.43 -0.98
CA LEU A 4 3.47 -7.77 -0.61
C LEU A 4 3.54 -7.91 0.92
N ILE A 5 4.08 -6.88 1.59
CA ILE A 5 4.05 -6.77 3.05
C ILE A 5 2.61 -6.80 3.56
N ASN A 6 1.72 -5.97 3.00
CA ASN A 6 0.31 -5.93 3.38
C ASN A 6 -0.39 -7.28 3.15
N LYS A 7 -0.04 -7.99 2.07
CA LYS A 7 -0.57 -9.32 1.80
C LYS A 7 -0.09 -10.36 2.82
N ILE A 8 1.17 -10.28 3.25
CA ILE A 8 1.70 -11.15 4.32
C ILE A 8 0.98 -10.85 5.64
N ILE A 9 0.95 -9.59 6.07
CA ILE A 9 0.24 -9.14 7.29
C ILE A 9 -1.22 -9.61 7.27
N SER A 10 -1.94 -9.39 6.17
CA SER A 10 -3.36 -9.76 6.05
C SER A 10 -3.61 -11.27 6.12
N LYS A 11 -2.60 -12.09 5.78
CA LYS A 11 -2.72 -13.55 5.75
C LYS A 11 -2.22 -14.21 7.02
N THR A 12 -1.26 -13.60 7.72
CA THR A 12 -0.58 -14.21 8.87
C THR A 12 -0.85 -13.49 10.18
N GLY A 13 -1.34 -12.25 10.14
CA GLY A 13 -1.59 -11.42 11.32
C GLY A 13 -0.33 -10.88 11.99
N ILE A 14 0.84 -10.98 11.36
CA ILE A 14 2.12 -10.50 11.92
C ILE A 14 2.29 -8.99 11.73
N SER A 15 3.20 -8.39 12.50
CA SER A 15 3.50 -6.96 12.37
C SER A 15 4.21 -6.64 11.04
N ALA A 16 4.18 -5.37 10.63
CA ALA A 16 4.86 -4.93 9.41
C ALA A 16 6.38 -5.16 9.44
N GLU A 17 7.01 -5.00 10.61
CA GLU A 17 8.42 -5.32 10.82
C GLU A 17 8.70 -6.81 10.59
N GLN A 18 7.88 -7.68 11.17
CA GLN A 18 8.00 -9.13 11.00
C GLN A 18 7.76 -9.57 9.55
N ALA A 19 6.83 -8.91 8.85
CA ALA A 19 6.58 -9.15 7.43
C ALA A 19 7.76 -8.71 6.55
N GLY A 20 8.41 -7.59 6.87
CA GLY A 20 9.66 -7.16 6.22
C GLY A 20 10.78 -8.18 6.41
N GLN A 21 11.01 -8.63 7.65
CA GLN A 21 12.02 -9.65 7.96
C GLN A 21 11.74 -11.00 7.27
N ALA A 22 10.47 -11.41 7.20
CA ALA A 22 10.08 -12.61 6.47
C ALA A 22 10.38 -12.48 4.96
N LEU A 23 10.14 -11.29 4.39
CA LEU A 23 10.44 -11.00 2.99
C LEU A 23 11.94 -11.04 2.69
N ASP A 24 12.77 -10.46 3.56
CA ASP A 24 14.23 -10.55 3.42
C ASP A 24 14.72 -11.99 3.51
N THR A 25 14.18 -12.78 4.44
CA THR A 25 14.54 -14.21 4.56
C THR A 25 14.20 -14.99 3.28
N VAL A 26 13.03 -14.73 2.68
CA VAL A 26 12.61 -15.36 1.42
C VAL A 26 13.47 -14.88 0.26
N LYS A 27 13.80 -13.59 0.20
CA LYS A 27 14.68 -13.00 -0.80
C LYS A 27 16.05 -13.69 -0.80
N ASP A 28 16.66 -13.82 0.38
CA ASP A 28 17.96 -14.46 0.53
C ASP A 28 17.92 -15.94 0.17
N TYR A 29 16.86 -16.64 0.58
CA TYR A 29 16.65 -18.04 0.19
C TYR A 29 16.55 -18.23 -1.33
N ILE A 30 15.80 -17.37 -2.02
CA ILE A 30 15.67 -17.42 -3.49
C ILE A 30 17.02 -17.13 -4.16
N LYS A 31 17.78 -16.15 -3.65
CA LYS A 31 19.13 -15.83 -4.17
C LYS A 31 20.10 -17.00 -3.98
N GLU A 32 20.02 -17.71 -2.86
CA GLU A 32 20.83 -18.90 -2.60
C GLU A 32 20.45 -20.07 -3.54
N LYS A 33 19.15 -20.35 -3.69
CA LYS A 33 18.68 -21.49 -4.50
C LYS A 33 18.73 -21.24 -6.00
N PHE A 34 18.59 -19.98 -6.41
CA PHE A 34 18.50 -19.57 -7.80
C PHE A 34 19.44 -18.38 -8.07
N PRO A 35 20.77 -18.59 -8.04
CA PRO A 35 21.74 -17.52 -8.20
C PRO A 35 21.61 -16.80 -9.55
N MET A 36 21.07 -17.48 -10.57
CA MET A 36 20.83 -16.90 -11.90
C MET A 36 19.79 -15.77 -11.89
N VAL A 37 18.82 -15.78 -10.96
CA VAL A 37 17.80 -14.74 -10.84
C VAL A 37 18.11 -13.72 -9.75
N ALA A 38 19.23 -13.87 -9.03
CA ALA A 38 19.56 -13.04 -7.88
C ALA A 38 19.60 -11.54 -8.23
N GLY A 39 20.18 -11.17 -9.37
CA GLY A 39 20.22 -9.78 -9.84
C GLY A 39 18.83 -9.20 -10.15
N ALA A 40 17.93 -10.01 -10.72
CA ALA A 40 16.55 -9.60 -10.99
C ALA A 40 15.76 -9.41 -9.69
N VAL A 41 15.98 -10.30 -8.72
CA VAL A 41 15.38 -10.22 -7.37
C VAL A 41 15.93 -9.00 -6.63
N ASP A 42 17.23 -8.70 -6.67
CA ASP A 42 17.76 -7.49 -6.07
C ASP A 42 17.17 -6.22 -6.70
N ASN A 43 17.04 -6.17 -8.04
CA ASN A 43 16.44 -5.02 -8.72
C ASN A 43 14.96 -4.83 -8.36
N LEU A 44 14.20 -5.91 -8.28
CA LEU A 44 12.78 -5.87 -7.91
C LEU A 44 12.57 -5.39 -6.46
N PHE A 45 13.51 -5.70 -5.57
CA PHE A 45 13.42 -5.40 -4.13
C PHE A 45 14.17 -4.10 -3.74
N ALA A 46 15.07 -3.59 -4.58
CA ALA A 46 15.82 -2.35 -4.33
C ALA A 46 15.01 -1.07 -4.60
N GLY A 47 14.01 -1.12 -5.50
CA GLY A 47 13.18 0.02 -5.85
C GLY A 47 12.31 0.58 -4.72
N ASP A 48 12.19 -0.14 -3.60
CA ASP A 48 11.30 0.22 -2.48
C ASP A 48 12.07 0.77 -1.26
N LYS A 49 13.40 0.68 -1.25
CA LYS A 49 14.23 1.14 -0.12
C LYS A 49 14.29 2.69 -0.01
N ALA A 50 13.65 3.39 -0.95
CA ALA A 50 13.54 4.85 -0.96
C ALA A 50 12.34 5.38 -0.14
N GLU A 51 11.44 4.53 0.36
CA GLU A 51 10.19 4.99 0.99
C GLU A 51 10.01 4.52 2.45
N THR A 52 11.10 4.50 3.23
CA THR A 52 11.02 4.33 4.70
C THR A 52 11.60 5.50 5.49
N THR A 53 11.89 6.63 4.85
CA THR A 53 12.04 7.92 5.53
C THR A 53 10.77 8.72 5.36
N ALA A 54 9.88 8.66 6.35
CA ALA A 54 8.87 9.68 6.53
C ALA A 54 9.57 11.05 6.62
N GLY A 55 9.46 11.86 5.57
CA GLY A 55 10.03 13.21 5.57
C GLY A 55 10.64 13.70 4.26
N ALA A 56 10.03 13.44 3.11
CA ALA A 56 10.13 14.34 1.96
C ALA A 56 8.98 14.00 1.02
N ALA A 57 8.03 14.91 0.89
CA ALA A 57 7.19 14.95 -0.30
C ALA A 57 8.13 14.99 -1.51
N ASP A 58 8.15 13.93 -2.31
CA ASP A 58 8.77 13.97 -3.63
C ASP A 58 7.91 14.91 -4.48
N SER A 59 8.30 16.19 -4.44
CA SER A 59 7.82 17.27 -5.31
C SER A 59 7.79 16.82 -6.77
N SER A 60 8.68 15.91 -7.18
CA SER A 60 8.84 15.42 -8.55
C SER A 60 7.66 14.55 -9.04
N PHE A 61 6.97 13.86 -8.14
CA PHE A 61 5.79 13.05 -8.48
C PHE A 61 4.54 13.93 -8.63
N LEU A 62 4.37 14.95 -7.79
CA LEU A 62 3.32 15.96 -7.98
C LEU A 62 3.55 16.79 -9.25
N ASP A 63 4.81 17.13 -9.55
CA ASP A 63 5.17 17.88 -10.75
C ASP A 63 4.80 17.09 -12.03
N LYS A 64 5.13 15.78 -12.07
CA LYS A 64 4.83 14.91 -13.22
C LYS A 64 3.36 14.50 -13.34
N ILE A 65 2.64 14.36 -12.22
CA ILE A 65 1.20 14.11 -12.26
C ILE A 65 0.46 15.38 -12.72
N SER A 66 0.95 16.57 -12.37
CA SER A 66 0.38 17.83 -12.88
C SER A 66 0.63 18.05 -14.37
N ASP A 67 1.76 17.57 -14.90
CA ASP A 67 2.11 17.66 -16.33
C ASP A 67 1.27 16.73 -17.22
N VAL A 68 0.96 15.51 -16.75
CA VAL A 68 0.24 14.49 -17.54
C VAL A 68 -1.27 14.45 -17.26
N ILE A 69 -1.73 15.08 -16.18
CA ILE A 69 -3.16 15.20 -15.84
C ILE A 69 -3.55 16.67 -15.72
N PRO A 70 -3.79 17.37 -16.85
CA PRO A 70 -4.22 18.75 -16.83
C PRO A 70 -5.65 18.83 -16.29
N GLY A 71 -5.81 19.36 -15.06
CA GLY A 71 -7.00 20.04 -14.53
C GLY A 71 -8.30 19.25 -14.31
N ALA A 72 -8.60 18.18 -15.06
CA ALA A 72 -9.93 17.57 -15.08
C ALA A 72 -10.19 16.56 -13.96
N MET A 73 -9.14 15.95 -13.41
CA MET A 73 -9.25 14.96 -12.32
C MET A 73 -9.20 15.62 -10.93
N GLY A 74 -8.47 16.73 -10.80
CA GLY A 74 -8.37 17.50 -9.56
C GLY A 74 -9.74 18.01 -9.09
N GLU A 75 -10.51 18.62 -10.00
CA GLU A 75 -11.88 19.05 -9.70
C GLU A 75 -12.79 17.87 -9.34
N LYS A 76 -12.68 16.71 -9.99
CA LYS A 76 -13.52 15.54 -9.66
C LYS A 76 -13.16 14.89 -8.34
N ILE A 77 -11.89 14.89 -7.95
CA ILE A 77 -11.44 14.36 -6.66
C ILE A 77 -11.81 15.34 -5.55
N GLU A 78 -11.64 16.64 -5.75
CA GLU A 78 -12.14 17.64 -4.80
C GLU A 78 -13.67 17.61 -4.69
N GLN A 79 -14.39 17.43 -5.80
CA GLN A 79 -15.85 17.34 -5.77
C GLN A 79 -16.32 16.03 -5.13
N PHE A 80 -15.67 14.90 -5.38
CA PHE A 80 -15.95 13.64 -4.67
C PHE A 80 -15.60 13.73 -3.18
N ALA A 81 -14.50 14.40 -2.83
CA ALA A 81 -14.14 14.66 -1.45
C ALA A 81 -15.10 15.65 -0.80
N LYS A 82 -15.61 16.67 -1.48
CA LYS A 82 -16.50 17.69 -0.90
C LYS A 82 -17.95 17.20 -0.79
N ASP A 83 -18.43 16.45 -1.79
CA ASP A 83 -19.74 15.80 -1.77
C ASP A 83 -19.80 14.63 -0.78
N ASN A 84 -18.68 13.91 -0.58
CA ASN A 84 -18.64 12.78 0.33
C ASN A 84 -17.92 13.04 1.66
N ALA A 85 -17.20 14.14 1.89
CA ALA A 85 -16.64 14.46 3.21
C ALA A 85 -17.73 14.79 4.22
N GLY A 86 -18.83 15.41 3.78
CA GLY A 86 -20.04 15.54 4.61
C GLY A 86 -20.75 14.22 4.89
N LYS A 87 -20.42 13.15 4.13
CA LYS A 87 -20.94 11.78 4.29
C LYS A 87 -19.88 10.79 4.76
N ALA A 88 -18.64 11.23 5.01
CA ALA A 88 -17.51 10.34 5.30
C ALA A 88 -17.66 9.67 6.66
N GLU A 89 -18.38 10.31 7.59
CA GLU A 89 -18.85 9.65 8.81
C GLU A 89 -19.77 8.47 8.44
N GLY A 90 -20.72 8.65 7.53
CA GLY A 90 -21.66 7.61 7.11
C GLY A 90 -21.06 6.48 6.26
N VAL A 91 -20.04 6.73 5.44
CA VAL A 91 -19.43 5.68 4.59
C VAL A 91 -18.50 4.79 5.40
N ILE A 92 -17.73 5.35 6.34
CA ILE A 92 -16.92 4.57 7.29
C ILE A 92 -17.85 3.76 8.22
N ASP A 93 -18.95 4.36 8.66
CA ASP A 93 -19.94 3.69 9.52
C ASP A 93 -20.68 2.56 8.78
N THR A 94 -21.13 2.78 7.54
CA THR A 94 -21.78 1.73 6.71
C THR A 94 -20.83 0.57 6.41
N MET A 95 -19.54 0.85 6.23
CA MET A 95 -18.52 -0.18 5.99
C MET A 95 -18.20 -0.95 7.27
N LYS A 96 -18.15 -0.26 8.42
CA LYS A 96 -17.96 -0.86 9.74
C LYS A 96 -19.16 -1.70 10.18
N ASP A 97 -20.37 -1.26 9.87
CA ASP A 97 -21.62 -1.96 10.18
C ASP A 97 -21.72 -3.27 9.37
N LYS A 98 -21.43 -3.24 8.06
CA LYS A 98 -21.37 -4.46 7.23
C LYS A 98 -20.20 -5.38 7.57
N LEU A 99 -19.05 -4.83 7.94
CA LEU A 99 -17.91 -5.63 8.39
C LEU A 99 -18.18 -6.23 9.78
N GLY A 100 -18.86 -5.49 10.65
CA GLY A 100 -19.30 -5.93 11.96
C GLY A 100 -20.40 -6.99 11.89
N ASP A 101 -21.32 -6.91 10.93
CA ASP A 101 -22.34 -7.93 10.66
C ASP A 101 -21.73 -9.21 10.07
N LEU A 102 -20.71 -9.07 9.21
CA LEU A 102 -20.00 -10.20 8.60
C LEU A 102 -18.99 -10.89 9.53
N LEU A 103 -18.29 -10.13 10.38
CA LEU A 103 -17.29 -10.67 11.33
C LEU A 103 -17.87 -10.94 12.73
N GLY A 104 -18.93 -10.24 13.10
CA GLY A 104 -19.61 -10.36 14.39
C GLY A 104 -20.84 -11.26 14.34
N GLY A 105 -21.01 -12.05 13.27
CA GLY A 105 -22.02 -13.10 13.14
C GLY A 105 -22.22 -13.84 14.47
N LYS A 106 -23.30 -13.46 15.14
CA LYS A 106 -23.62 -13.78 16.53
C LYS A 106 -24.31 -15.14 16.57
N LYS A 107 -23.64 -16.11 17.20
CA LYS A 107 -24.15 -17.44 17.64
C LYS A 107 -24.49 -18.46 16.56
#